data_AF-A0A9E5TC43-F1
#
_entry.id   AF-A0A9E5TC43-F1
#
_cell.length_a   1.000
_cell.length_b   1.000
_cell.length_c   1.000
_cell.angle_alpha   90.00
_cell.angle_beta   90.00
_cell.angle_gamma   90.00
#
_symmetry.space_group_name_H-M   'P 1'
#
loop_
_entity.id
_entity.type
_entity.pdbx_description
1 polymer ?
#
loop_
_entity_poly.entity_id
_entity_poly.type
_entity_poly.pdbx_seq_one_letter_code
_entity_poly.pdbx_strand_id
1 'polypeptide(L)' 'GAEAWQANRELVEGKEVRLERDVSETDRYGRLLRYVYVDDVLVNAELVKKGLAEVRSYPPDTRYQ' A
#
# COMPACT_ATOMS: atom_id res chain seq x y z
N GLY A 1 -3.06 3.25 13.01
CA GLY A 1 -2.65 3.47 14.42
C GLY A 1 -1.23 2.97 14.64
N ALA A 2 -0.74 2.96 15.88
CA ALA A 2 0.61 2.47 16.22
C ALA A 2 0.84 1.01 15.77
N GLU A 3 -0.18 0.16 15.90
CA GLU A 3 -0.16 -1.23 15.44
C GLU A 3 0.03 -1.34 13.92
N ALA A 4 -0.73 -0.58 13.13
CA ALA A 4 -0.57 -0.54 11.67
C ALA A 4 0.82 -0.04 11.25
N TRP A 5 1.37 0.95 11.98
CA TRP A 5 2.72 1.45 11.73
C TRP A 5 3.77 0.38 12.00
N GLN A 6 3.67 -0.33 13.13
CA GLN A 6 4.59 -1.39 13.49
C GLN A 6 4.50 -2.57 12.52
N ALA A 7 3.29 -2.99 12.16
CA ALA A 7 3.09 -4.07 11.18
C ALA A 7 3.67 -3.71 9.81
N ASN A 8 3.47 -2.47 9.34
CA ASN A 8 4.09 -2.01 8.10
C ASN A 8 5.62 -2.02 8.21
N ARG A 9 6.17 -1.54 9.33
CA ARG A 9 7.61 -1.52 9.60
C ARG A 9 8.21 -2.93 9.57
N GLU A 10 7.60 -3.91 10.22
CA GLU A 10 8.03 -5.32 10.19
C GLU A 10 7.98 -5.92 8.77
N LEU A 11 7.04 -5.46 7.94
CA LEU A 11 6.91 -5.91 6.58
C LEU A 11 7.99 -5.33 5.66
N VAL A 12 8.38 -4.06 5.82
CA VAL A 12 9.22 -3.35 4.82
C VAL A 12 10.61 -2.93 5.30
N GLU A 13 10.86 -2.80 6.60
CA GLU A 13 12.10 -2.23 7.11
C GLU A 13 13.31 -3.13 6.81
N GLY A 14 14.36 -2.53 6.24
CA GLY A 14 15.59 -3.24 5.89
C GLY A 14 15.46 -4.17 4.67
N LYS A 15 14.33 -4.14 3.96
CA LYS A 15 14.08 -5.00 2.78
C LYS A 15 14.07 -4.19 1.50
N GLU A 16 14.39 -4.85 0.39
CA GLU A 16 14.17 -4.28 -0.94
C GLU A 16 12.67 -4.25 -1.23
N VAL A 17 12.17 -3.11 -1.69
CA VAL A 17 10.76 -2.91 -2.02
C VAL A 17 10.60 -2.58 -3.50
N ARG A 18 9.63 -3.22 -4.14
CA ARG A 18 9.17 -2.85 -5.48
C ARG A 18 7.93 -1.96 -5.34
N LEU A 19 8.00 -0.78 -5.95
CA LEU A 19 6.90 0.18 -5.99
C LEU A 19 6.22 0.11 -7.35
N GLU A 20 4.96 -0.31 -7.39
CA GLU A 20 4.13 -0.26 -8.59
C GLU A 20 3.21 0.97 -8.53
N ARG A 21 3.19 1.77 -9.60
CA ARG A 21 2.34 2.96 -9.69
C ARG A 21 0.86 2.54 -9.77
N ASP A 22 0.01 3.24 -9.04
CA ASP A 22 -1.44 3.11 -9.24
C ASP A 22 -1.88 3.75 -10.57
N VAL A 23 -3.15 3.61 -10.93
CA VAL A 23 -3.73 4.21 -12.13
C VAL A 23 -3.63 5.73 -12.06
N SER A 24 -4.04 6.34 -10.95
CA SER A 24 -3.73 7.73 -10.65
C SER A 24 -2.32 7.83 -10.07
N GLU A 25 -1.42 8.56 -10.73
CA GLU A 25 -0.03 8.66 -10.29
C GLU A 25 0.13 9.38 -8.95
N THR A 26 -0.67 10.43 -8.77
CA THR A 26 -0.72 11.29 -7.60
C THR A 26 -2.15 11.52 -7.14
N ASP A 27 -2.32 11.76 -5.85
CA ASP A 27 -3.57 12.31 -5.33
C ASP A 27 -3.65 13.84 -5.49
N ARG A 28 -4.79 14.42 -5.05
CA ARG A 28 -5.03 15.87 -5.06
C ARG A 28 -4.03 16.71 -4.26
N TYR A 29 -3.20 16.08 -3.44
CA TYR A 29 -2.16 16.73 -2.63
C TYR A 29 -0.76 16.50 -3.21
N GLY A 30 -0.65 15.87 -4.39
CA GLY A 30 0.62 15.58 -5.05
C GLY A 30 1.36 14.38 -4.47
N ARG A 31 0.73 13.56 -3.62
CA ARG A 31 1.36 12.37 -3.05
C ARG A 31 1.32 11.22 -4.06
N LEU A 32 2.44 10.56 -4.25
CA LEU A 32 2.56 9.41 -5.14
C LEU A 32 1.73 8.23 -4.61
N LEU A 33 0.88 7.66 -5.47
CA LEU A 33 0.14 6.44 -5.16
C LEU A 33 0.93 5.23 -5.62
N ARG A 34 1.27 4.34 -4.69
CA ARG A 34 2.10 3.15 -4.94
C ARG A 34 1.54 1.93 -4.23
N TYR A 35 1.51 0.81 -4.94
CA TYR A 35 1.47 -0.52 -4.34
C TYR A 35 2.89 -0.93 -3.95
N VAL A 36 3.04 -1.40 -2.72
CA VAL A 36 4.34 -1.78 -2.17
C VAL A 36 4.42 -3.29 -2.15
N TYR A 37 5.44 -3.83 -2.80
CA TYR A 37 5.77 -5.25 -2.79
C TYR A 37 7.10 -5.47 -2.09
N VAL A 38 7.16 -6.53 -1.28
CA VAL A 38 8.40 -7.13 -0.79
C VAL A 38 8.41 -8.55 -1.35
N ASP A 39 9.40 -8.87 -2.18
CA ASP A 39 9.39 -10.07 -3.01
C ASP A 39 8.07 -10.16 -3.83
N ASP A 40 7.28 -11.22 -3.63
CA ASP A 40 5.96 -11.42 -4.25
C ASP A 40 4.78 -11.06 -3.32
N VAL A 41 5.06 -10.47 -2.15
CA VAL A 41 4.04 -10.11 -1.16
C VAL A 41 3.59 -8.67 -1.37
N LEU A 42 2.30 -8.48 -1.66
CA LEU A 42 1.64 -7.17 -1.68
C LEU A 42 1.37 -6.69 -0.25
N VAL A 43 2.21 -5.77 0.25
CA VAL A 43 2.16 -5.24 1.62
C VAL A 43 0.81 -4.58 1.92
N ASN A 44 0.27 -3.82 0.96
CA ASN A 44 -1.04 -3.17 1.11
C ASN A 44 -2.15 -4.19 1.44
N ALA A 45 -2.18 -5.32 0.72
CA ALA A 45 -3.18 -6.37 0.92
C ALA A 45 -2.99 -7.07 2.28
N GLU A 46 -1.75 -7.31 2.70
CA GLU A 46 -1.47 -7.91 4.01
C GLU A 46 -1.93 -7.01 5.17
N LEU A 47 -1.78 -5.70 5.06
CA LEU A 47 -2.30 -4.77 6.07
C LEU A 47 -3.83 -4.79 6.12
N VAL A 48 -4.51 -4.86 4.97
CA VAL A 48 -5.97 -4.95 4.90
C VAL A 48 -6.46 -6.27 5.49
N LYS A 49 -5.84 -7.41 5.15
CA LYS A 49 -6.18 -8.73 5.72
C LYS A 49 -6.07 -8.76 7.25
N LYS A 50 -5.10 -8.05 7.81
CA LYS A 50 -4.93 -7.90 9.27
C LYS A 50 -5.90 -6.91 9.92
N GLY A 51 -6.77 -6.25 9.13
CA GLY A 51 -7.67 -5.20 9.62
C GLY A 51 -6.95 -3.90 10.00
N LEU A 52 -5.72 -3.70 9.53
CA LEU A 52 -4.85 -2.57 9.87
C LEU A 52 -4.90 -1.44 8.85
N ALA A 53 -5.54 -1.67 7.69
CA ALA A 53 -5.74 -0.69 6.64
C ALA A 53 -7.11 -0.85 5.99
N GLU A 54 -7.64 0.25 5.48
CA GLU A 54 -8.88 0.28 4.68
C GLU A 54 -8.54 0.52 3.22
N VAL A 55 -9.21 -0.21 2.31
CA VAL A 55 -9.13 0.07 0.88
C VAL A 55 -9.97 1.30 0.57
N ARG A 56 -9.34 2.31 -0.03
CA ARG A 56 -10.04 3.48 -0.57
C ARG A 56 -9.69 3.66 -2.03
N SER A 57 -10.66 3.38 -2.89
CA SER A 57 -10.57 3.66 -4.32
C SER A 57 -11.02 5.08 -4.60
N TYR A 58 -10.19 5.87 -5.27
CA TYR A 58 -10.60 7.14 -5.86
C TYR A 58 -10.82 6.91 -7.35
N PRO A 59 -12.04 7.13 -7.90
CA PRO A 59 -12.27 6.94 -9.33
C PRO A 59 -11.30 7.75 -10.17
N PRO A 60 -10.71 7.16 -11.24
CA PRO A 60 -11.11 5.90 -11.89
C PRO A 60 -10.35 4.64 -11.42
N ASP A 61 -9.70 4.64 -10.26
CA ASP A 61 -8.78 3.56 -9.87
C ASP A 61 -9.51 2.32 -9.31
N THR A 62 -9.77 1.34 -10.17
CA THR A 62 -10.51 0.08 -9.87
C THR A 62 -9.70 -1.19 -10.16
N ARG A 63 -8.36 -1.17 -9.98
CA ARG A 63 -7.51 -2.29 -10.42
C ARG A 63 -7.57 -3.55 -9.53
N TYR A 64 -7.96 -3.43 -8.26
CA TYR A 64 -7.98 -4.56 -7.31
C TYR A 64 -9.13 -4.47 -6.29
N GLN A 65 -10.37 -4.30 -6.76
CA GLN A 65 -11.56 -4.55 -5.92
C GLN A 65 -11.76 -6.05 -5.67
#